data_AF-A0A1C6D520-F1
#
_entry.id   AF-A0A1C6D520-F1
#
_cell.length_a   1.000
_cell.length_b   1.000
_cell.length_c   1.000
_cell.angle_alpha   90.00
_cell.angle_beta   90.00
_cell.angle_gamma   90.00
#
_symmetry.space_group_name_H-M   'P 1'
#
loop_
_entity.id
_entity.type
_entity.pdbx_description
1 polymer ?
#
loop_
_entity_poly.entity_id
_entity_poly.type
_entity_poly.pdbx_seq_one_letter_code
_entity_poly.pdbx_strand_id
1 'polypeptide(L)'
;MKTNEKKNTSAKKKLIPAVAMLTTSAVMLSTATYAWFTMSREVEVTGIKLTATTPQTIEVSLGKATAGATITSKTEATAPTNDDADTKLWSNKAATSSVYATFGKLIPASTIDGKDLYYTTKATENGKAVDISGENAFIKATNTNNAGWTFQNVGASSATEKDLTANTDGEGYYLDIPVWFRTTSIDDVKLGVDVTVTDPNADDDNTKGDLYKATRVAILNEDRSAANGGVFLGAETDVDTGYYKKKAVRANTGTSENDYYGTVTVAKEVTANTAGQVTNSDSTEVANVTGVGTGKTGYSTPAKYYIRVWLEGEDVNCWNANAGQSFTVDLKFYDLSNK
;
A
#
# COMPACT_ATOMS: atom_id res chain seq x y z
N MET A 1 -4.53 -78.26 -29.81
CA MET A 1 -5.04 -77.24 -28.87
C MET A 1 -4.28 -75.95 -29.14
N LYS A 2 -4.92 -74.94 -29.76
CA LYS A 2 -4.30 -73.64 -30.05
C LYS A 2 -4.73 -72.66 -28.96
N THR A 3 -3.79 -72.11 -28.21
CA THR A 3 -4.05 -71.05 -27.24
C THR A 3 -3.60 -69.72 -27.85
N ASN A 4 -4.55 -68.82 -28.12
CA ASN A 4 -4.30 -67.46 -28.54
C ASN A 4 -4.01 -66.60 -27.30
N GLU A 5 -2.79 -66.13 -27.11
CA GLU A 5 -2.53 -65.00 -26.22
C GLU A 5 -2.56 -63.68 -27.01
N LYS A 6 -3.61 -62.89 -26.78
CA LYS A 6 -3.70 -61.50 -27.23
C LYS A 6 -2.67 -60.65 -26.47
N LYS A 7 -1.53 -60.32 -27.10
CA LYS A 7 -0.61 -59.27 -26.63
C LYS A 7 -1.12 -57.88 -27.04
N ASN A 8 -2.16 -57.39 -26.37
CA ASN A 8 -2.49 -55.97 -26.35
C ASN A 8 -1.76 -55.31 -25.19
N THR A 9 -0.66 -54.57 -25.42
CA THR A 9 -0.18 -53.48 -24.54
C THR A 9 1.19 -52.93 -24.97
N SER A 10 1.20 -51.99 -25.93
CA SER A 10 2.36 -51.12 -26.17
C SER A 10 2.01 -49.65 -25.91
N ALA A 11 0.84 -49.18 -26.35
CA ALA A 11 0.40 -47.80 -26.13
C ALA A 11 0.07 -47.48 -24.65
N LYS A 12 -0.64 -48.37 -23.94
CA LYS A 12 -1.02 -48.16 -22.53
C LYS A 12 0.18 -48.09 -21.56
N LYS A 13 1.28 -48.79 -21.86
CA LYS A 13 2.50 -48.75 -21.03
C LYS A 13 3.33 -47.46 -21.23
N LYS A 14 3.13 -46.74 -22.34
CA LYS A 14 3.75 -45.43 -22.60
C LYS A 14 2.87 -44.26 -22.14
N LEU A 15 1.55 -44.45 -22.08
CA LEU A 15 0.61 -43.42 -21.62
C LEU A 15 0.72 -43.14 -20.12
N ILE A 16 0.96 -44.17 -19.30
CA ILE A 16 1.07 -44.01 -17.84
C ILE A 16 2.24 -43.10 -17.43
N PRO A 17 3.49 -43.30 -17.94
CA PRO A 17 4.59 -42.39 -17.61
C PRO A 17 4.43 -41.00 -18.26
N ALA A 18 3.77 -40.89 -19.42
CA ALA A 18 3.49 -39.60 -20.06
C ALA A 18 2.43 -38.79 -19.28
N VAL A 19 1.40 -39.43 -18.74
CA VAL A 19 0.42 -38.80 -17.85
C VAL A 19 1.04 -38.47 -16.50
N ALA A 20 1.92 -39.33 -15.96
CA ALA A 20 2.65 -39.05 -14.73
C ALA A 20 3.59 -37.83 -14.90
N MET A 21 4.32 -37.76 -16.01
CA MET A 21 5.12 -36.58 -16.39
C MET A 21 4.23 -35.37 -16.63
N LEU A 22 3.10 -35.48 -17.33
CA LEU A 22 2.18 -34.36 -17.54
C LEU A 22 1.61 -33.85 -16.20
N THR A 23 1.31 -34.72 -15.24
CA THR A 23 0.85 -34.30 -13.90
C THR A 23 1.98 -33.69 -13.07
N THR A 24 3.22 -34.15 -13.19
CA THR A 24 4.36 -33.49 -12.51
C THR A 24 4.72 -32.17 -13.17
N SER A 25 4.63 -32.06 -14.50
CA SER A 25 4.76 -30.82 -15.25
C SER A 25 3.60 -29.87 -14.96
N ALA A 26 2.38 -30.35 -14.77
CA ALA A 26 1.23 -29.52 -14.40
C ALA A 26 1.34 -29.01 -12.97
N VAL A 27 1.83 -29.84 -12.03
CA VAL A 27 2.17 -29.39 -10.66
C VAL A 27 3.29 -28.36 -10.69
N MET A 28 4.34 -28.59 -11.50
CA MET A 28 5.43 -27.62 -11.70
C MET A 28 4.99 -26.34 -12.44
N LEU A 29 4.05 -26.42 -13.40
CA LEU A 29 3.47 -25.23 -14.06
C LEU A 29 2.54 -24.46 -13.12
N SER A 30 1.82 -25.16 -12.22
CA SER A 30 1.01 -24.50 -11.19
C SER A 30 1.83 -23.89 -10.06
N THR A 31 3.07 -24.34 -9.85
CA THR A 31 4.05 -23.66 -8.97
C THR A 31 4.89 -22.61 -9.71
N ALA A 32 4.79 -22.49 -11.04
CA ALA A 32 5.61 -21.58 -11.84
C ALA A 32 4.96 -20.22 -12.19
N THR A 33 3.88 -19.79 -11.51
CA THR A 33 3.18 -18.55 -11.92
C THR A 33 2.80 -17.60 -10.77
N TYR A 34 3.61 -17.52 -9.70
CA TYR A 34 3.46 -16.48 -8.69
C TYR A 34 4.71 -15.63 -8.66
N ALA A 35 4.72 -14.66 -9.57
CA ALA A 35 5.74 -13.66 -9.61
C ALA A 35 5.47 -12.64 -8.49
N TRP A 36 6.08 -12.90 -7.33
CA TRP A 36 5.78 -12.34 -6.01
C TRP A 36 6.61 -11.10 -5.66
N PHE A 37 7.84 -10.99 -6.17
CA PHE A 37 8.71 -9.84 -5.95
C PHE A 37 9.41 -9.43 -7.24
N THR A 38 8.65 -9.24 -8.30
CA THR A 38 9.24 -8.96 -9.63
C THR A 38 9.99 -7.65 -9.69
N MET A 39 9.65 -6.76 -8.77
CA MET A 39 10.27 -5.47 -8.53
C MET A 39 11.56 -5.55 -7.67
N SER A 40 12.24 -6.70 -7.65
CA SER A 40 13.47 -6.91 -6.88
C SER A 40 14.68 -6.08 -7.38
N ARG A 41 14.50 -5.09 -8.26
CA ARG A 41 15.59 -4.18 -8.68
C ARG A 41 15.09 -2.76 -8.66
N GLU A 42 15.62 -1.99 -7.71
CA GLU A 42 15.64 -0.52 -7.64
C GLU A 42 14.42 0.15 -8.28
N VAL A 43 13.27 -0.02 -7.61
CA VAL A 43 12.06 0.64 -8.06
C VAL A 43 12.10 2.07 -7.59
N GLU A 44 12.37 2.95 -8.54
CA GLU A 44 12.58 4.36 -8.27
C GLU A 44 11.23 5.07 -8.22
N VAL A 45 10.54 4.97 -7.09
CA VAL A 45 9.40 5.84 -6.82
C VAL A 45 9.93 7.25 -6.63
N THR A 46 9.94 8.06 -7.70
CA THR A 46 10.67 9.35 -7.75
C THR A 46 9.94 10.55 -7.14
N GLY A 47 8.73 10.36 -6.60
CA GLY A 47 8.03 11.40 -5.84
C GLY A 47 6.62 10.99 -5.45
N ILE A 48 6.46 10.46 -4.23
CA ILE A 48 5.14 10.24 -3.62
C ILE A 48 4.59 11.62 -3.24
N LYS A 49 3.91 12.26 -4.19
CA LYS A 49 3.13 13.46 -3.91
C LYS A 49 1.79 13.00 -3.35
N LEU A 50 1.55 13.34 -2.10
CA LEU A 50 0.28 13.07 -1.45
C LEU A 50 -0.45 14.35 -1.08
N THR A 51 -1.70 14.44 -1.52
CA THR A 51 -2.61 15.53 -1.17
C THR A 51 -3.79 14.97 -0.38
N ALA A 52 -4.05 15.51 0.79
CA ALA A 52 -5.26 15.21 1.56
C ALA A 52 -6.23 16.39 1.46
N THR A 53 -7.49 16.14 1.07
CA THR A 53 -8.57 17.14 1.07
C THR A 53 -9.69 16.70 2.01
N THR A 54 -10.28 17.60 2.78
CA THR A 54 -11.33 17.31 3.77
C THR A 54 -12.60 18.14 3.54
N PRO A 55 -13.76 17.72 4.09
CA PRO A 55 -14.98 18.55 4.09
C PRO A 55 -14.79 19.83 4.92
N GLN A 56 -15.67 20.83 4.73
CA GLN A 56 -15.56 22.14 5.39
C GLN A 56 -15.58 22.07 6.93
N THR A 57 -16.22 21.06 7.51
CA THR A 57 -16.31 20.84 8.96
C THR A 57 -15.03 20.26 9.56
N ILE A 58 -14.05 19.89 8.73
CA ILE A 58 -12.83 19.19 9.14
C ILE A 58 -11.61 19.90 8.58
N GLU A 59 -10.65 20.19 9.44
CA GLU A 59 -9.32 20.62 9.03
C GLU A 59 -8.33 19.46 9.16
N VAL A 60 -7.39 19.42 8.22
CA VAL A 60 -6.27 18.47 8.17
C VAL A 60 -4.96 19.22 8.34
N SER A 61 -4.01 18.55 9.00
CA SER A 61 -2.62 19.02 9.10
C SER A 61 -1.65 17.85 9.01
N LEU A 62 -0.49 18.11 8.42
CA LEU A 62 0.68 17.21 8.42
C LEU A 62 1.74 17.63 9.45
N GLY A 63 1.40 18.58 10.34
CA GLY A 63 2.28 19.07 11.38
C GLY A 63 3.40 19.97 10.85
N LYS A 64 4.51 19.99 11.60
CA LYS A 64 5.71 20.80 11.32
C LYS A 64 6.95 19.93 11.19
N ALA A 65 7.87 20.37 10.35
CA ALA A 65 9.20 19.79 10.23
C ALA A 65 9.90 19.76 11.59
N THR A 66 10.48 18.62 11.93
CA THR A 66 11.27 18.46 13.14
C THR A 66 12.74 18.74 12.83
N ALA A 67 13.34 19.68 13.56
CA ALA A 67 14.71 20.13 13.31
C ALA A 67 15.73 18.99 13.47
N GLY A 68 16.70 18.93 12.56
CA GLY A 68 17.78 17.93 12.60
C GLY A 68 17.37 16.52 12.14
N ALA A 69 16.14 16.33 11.67
CA ALA A 69 15.75 15.05 11.07
C ALA A 69 16.52 14.80 9.77
N THR A 70 17.02 13.58 9.63
CA THR A 70 17.67 13.09 8.41
C THR A 70 16.83 11.97 7.82
N ILE A 71 17.13 11.59 6.58
CA ILE A 71 16.44 10.48 5.93
C ILE A 71 16.54 9.16 6.70
N THR A 72 17.62 8.98 7.45
CA THR A 72 17.83 7.77 8.26
C THR A 72 17.25 7.89 9.68
N SER A 73 16.97 9.09 10.18
CA SER A 73 16.48 9.29 11.55
C SER A 73 15.00 8.94 11.71
N LYS A 74 14.21 8.97 10.62
CA LYS A 74 12.77 8.65 10.59
C LYS A 74 11.97 9.41 11.65
N THR A 75 12.42 10.63 11.96
CA THR A 75 11.83 11.47 12.99
C THR A 75 10.52 12.05 12.46
N GLU A 76 9.42 11.77 13.14
CA GLU A 76 8.10 12.24 12.72
C GLU A 76 7.97 13.77 12.78
N ALA A 77 6.98 14.28 12.02
CA ALA A 77 6.60 15.68 12.11
C ALA A 77 6.07 15.99 13.52
N THR A 78 6.35 17.20 14.00
CA THR A 78 5.82 17.67 15.28
C THR A 78 4.32 17.90 15.15
N ALA A 79 3.56 17.36 16.10
CA ALA A 79 2.11 17.48 16.12
C ALA A 79 1.68 18.96 16.20
N PRO A 80 0.69 19.38 15.41
CA PRO A 80 0.12 20.71 15.51
C PRO A 80 -0.70 20.87 16.80
N THR A 81 -0.67 22.05 17.40
CA THR A 81 -1.59 22.43 18.49
C THR A 81 -2.78 23.24 17.97
N ASN A 82 -3.74 23.51 18.87
CA ASN A 82 -4.84 24.43 18.60
C ASN A 82 -4.51 25.89 18.96
N ASP A 83 -3.25 26.19 19.29
CA ASP A 83 -2.84 27.54 19.66
C ASP A 83 -2.63 28.42 18.42
N ASP A 84 -2.65 29.74 18.62
CA ASP A 84 -2.52 30.73 17.55
C ASP A 84 -1.25 30.57 16.70
N ALA A 85 -0.18 30.00 17.27
CA ALA A 85 1.08 29.72 16.60
C ALA A 85 0.96 28.66 15.48
N ASP A 86 -0.08 27.83 15.54
CA ASP A 86 -0.28 26.67 14.70
C ASP A 86 -1.51 26.79 13.79
N THR A 87 -2.31 27.86 13.94
CA THR A 87 -3.52 28.10 13.13
C THR A 87 -3.26 28.02 11.62
N LYS A 88 -2.06 28.40 11.16
CA LYS A 88 -1.68 28.34 9.73
C LYS A 88 -1.34 26.93 9.21
N LEU A 89 -1.17 25.95 10.10
CA LEU A 89 -0.90 24.56 9.72
C LEU A 89 -2.18 23.81 9.33
N TRP A 90 -3.32 24.34 9.75
CA TRP A 90 -4.62 23.74 9.59
C TRP A 90 -5.33 24.33 8.38
N SER A 91 -5.90 23.46 7.56
CA SER A 91 -6.72 23.83 6.41
C SER A 91 -7.52 22.63 5.93
N ASN A 92 -8.39 22.80 4.93
CA ASN A 92 -9.11 21.67 4.33
C ASN A 92 -8.29 20.95 3.24
N LYS A 93 -7.02 21.33 3.03
CA LYS A 93 -6.13 20.69 2.05
C LYS A 93 -4.68 20.69 2.55
N ALA A 94 -4.05 19.53 2.62
CA ALA A 94 -2.63 19.42 2.96
C ALA A 94 -1.85 18.69 1.88
N ALA A 95 -0.73 19.28 1.45
CA ALA A 95 0.21 18.68 0.52
C ALA A 95 1.45 18.21 1.29
N THR A 96 1.80 16.93 1.16
CA THR A 96 3.00 16.36 1.80
C THR A 96 4.28 17.09 1.43
N SER A 97 4.40 17.57 0.20
CA SER A 97 5.54 18.36 -0.24
C SER A 97 5.72 19.69 0.50
N SER A 98 4.71 20.19 1.21
CA SER A 98 4.84 21.39 2.03
C SER A 98 5.69 21.16 3.29
N VAL A 99 5.69 19.92 3.79
CA VAL A 99 6.42 19.47 4.99
C VAL A 99 7.68 18.70 4.61
N TYR A 100 7.58 17.78 3.65
CA TYR A 100 8.62 16.85 3.26
C TYR A 100 9.32 17.30 1.97
N ALA A 101 10.65 17.21 1.95
CA ALA A 101 11.47 17.48 0.78
C ALA A 101 11.78 16.19 0.03
N THR A 102 12.04 15.10 0.76
CA THR A 102 12.30 13.81 0.15
C THR A 102 11.66 12.66 0.90
N PHE A 103 11.36 11.58 0.18
CA PHE A 103 11.08 10.26 0.73
C PHE A 103 12.12 9.25 0.25
N GLY A 104 12.42 8.25 1.07
CA GLY A 104 13.17 7.08 0.65
C GLY A 104 12.37 6.25 -0.35
N LYS A 105 13.06 5.47 -1.18
CA LYS A 105 12.42 4.58 -2.15
C LYS A 105 11.55 3.52 -1.46
N LEU A 106 10.47 3.12 -2.13
CA LEU A 106 9.63 2.02 -1.70
C LEU A 106 10.10 0.72 -2.36
N ILE A 107 10.42 -0.26 -1.52
CA ILE A 107 10.67 -1.65 -1.89
C ILE A 107 9.32 -2.40 -1.77
N PRO A 108 8.98 -3.32 -2.69
CA PRO A 108 7.69 -3.97 -2.64
C PRO A 108 7.50 -4.85 -1.41
N ALA A 109 6.27 -4.87 -0.92
CA ALA A 109 5.82 -5.72 0.16
C ALA A 109 4.37 -6.16 -0.10
N SER A 110 3.87 -7.10 0.70
CA SER A 110 2.49 -7.58 0.61
C SER A 110 1.81 -7.61 1.97
N THR A 111 0.49 -7.41 1.98
CA THR A 111 -0.35 -7.45 3.18
C THR A 111 -1.80 -7.71 2.82
N ILE A 112 -2.49 -8.49 3.66
CA ILE A 112 -3.94 -8.77 3.55
C ILE A 112 -4.81 -7.71 4.22
N ASP A 113 -4.22 -6.92 5.12
CA ASP A 113 -4.96 -6.03 6.02
C ASP A 113 -4.46 -4.58 6.00
N GLY A 114 -3.35 -4.27 5.31
CA GLY A 114 -2.76 -2.92 5.27
C GLY A 114 -1.94 -2.57 6.51
N LYS A 115 -1.90 -3.45 7.52
CA LYS A 115 -1.22 -3.24 8.80
C LYS A 115 0.05 -4.07 8.89
N ASP A 116 -0.05 -5.38 8.69
CA ASP A 116 1.09 -6.28 8.77
C ASP A 116 1.63 -6.51 7.36
N LEU A 117 2.76 -5.86 7.04
CA LEU A 117 3.45 -6.03 5.77
C LEU A 117 4.52 -7.10 5.86
N TYR A 118 4.68 -7.84 4.78
CA TYR A 118 5.67 -8.89 4.64
C TYR A 118 6.48 -8.70 3.37
N TYR A 119 7.77 -8.98 3.46
CA TYR A 119 8.70 -8.91 2.35
C TYR A 119 9.65 -10.10 2.35
N THR A 120 10.39 -10.28 1.27
CA THR A 120 11.48 -11.25 1.20
C THR A 120 12.75 -10.61 0.68
N THR A 121 13.89 -11.09 1.17
CA THR A 121 15.21 -10.85 0.56
C THR A 121 15.72 -12.08 -0.21
N LYS A 122 14.93 -13.16 -0.22
CA LYS A 122 15.26 -14.45 -0.83
C LYS A 122 14.57 -14.66 -2.19
N ALA A 123 14.09 -13.58 -2.81
CA ALA A 123 13.49 -13.64 -4.14
C ALA A 123 14.53 -14.08 -5.19
N THR A 124 14.15 -15.01 -6.04
CA THR A 124 14.96 -15.54 -7.14
C THR A 124 14.20 -15.39 -8.47
N GLU A 125 14.89 -15.64 -9.59
CA GLU A 125 14.28 -15.59 -10.93
C GLU A 125 13.55 -14.28 -11.26
N ASN A 126 14.15 -13.14 -10.88
CA ASN A 126 13.50 -11.82 -10.99
C ASN A 126 12.14 -11.79 -10.29
N GLY A 127 12.07 -12.31 -9.07
CA GLY A 127 10.86 -12.33 -8.26
C GLY A 127 9.84 -13.38 -8.61
N LYS A 128 10.12 -14.28 -9.56
CA LYS A 128 9.24 -15.39 -9.95
C LYS A 128 9.22 -16.54 -8.96
N ALA A 129 10.23 -16.62 -8.12
CA ALA A 129 10.37 -17.66 -7.12
C ALA A 129 10.96 -17.07 -5.84
N VAL A 130 10.87 -17.82 -4.74
CA VAL A 130 11.53 -17.50 -3.48
C VAL A 130 12.31 -18.71 -2.99
N ASP A 131 13.52 -18.50 -2.49
CA ASP A 131 14.27 -19.55 -1.82
C ASP A 131 13.69 -19.80 -0.43
N ILE A 132 12.92 -20.88 -0.33
CA ILE A 132 12.31 -21.36 0.92
C ILE A 132 13.23 -22.26 1.76
N SER A 133 14.49 -22.42 1.36
CA SER A 133 15.44 -23.21 2.13
C SER A 133 15.90 -22.47 3.40
N GLY A 134 16.06 -23.23 4.49
CA GLY A 134 16.51 -22.71 5.78
C GLY A 134 15.43 -21.92 6.53
N GLU A 135 15.82 -20.77 7.07
CA GLU A 135 14.93 -19.86 7.82
C GLU A 135 13.82 -19.26 6.96
N ASN A 136 12.81 -18.68 7.61
CA ASN A 136 11.65 -18.13 6.94
C ASN A 136 12.03 -17.14 5.84
N ALA A 137 11.57 -17.41 4.62
CA ALA A 137 11.81 -16.57 3.47
C ALA A 137 11.07 -15.22 3.56
N PHE A 138 9.99 -15.16 4.33
CA PHE A 138 9.17 -13.98 4.52
C PHE A 138 9.42 -13.35 5.89
N ILE A 139 9.71 -12.05 5.85
CA ILE A 139 10.04 -11.26 7.02
C ILE A 139 8.91 -10.26 7.21
N LYS A 140 8.34 -10.24 8.42
CA LYS A 140 7.39 -9.20 8.82
C LYS A 140 8.12 -7.87 8.93
N ALA A 141 7.61 -6.85 8.25
CA ALA A 141 8.13 -5.50 8.35
C ALA A 141 7.91 -4.93 9.76
N THR A 142 8.93 -4.24 10.25
CA THR A 142 8.91 -3.54 11.54
C THR A 142 9.08 -2.04 11.32
N ASN A 143 9.02 -1.23 12.37
CA ASN A 143 9.20 0.22 12.25
C ASN A 143 10.53 0.64 11.60
N THR A 144 11.57 -0.21 11.67
CA THR A 144 12.86 0.05 10.99
C THR A 144 12.78 -0.09 9.48
N ASN A 145 11.71 -0.71 8.97
CA ASN A 145 11.45 -0.94 7.55
C ASN A 145 10.60 0.17 6.90
N ASN A 146 10.13 1.17 7.66
CA ASN A 146 9.47 2.36 7.11
C ASN A 146 10.47 3.16 6.26
N ALA A 147 10.07 3.67 5.10
CA ALA A 147 10.89 4.54 4.28
C ALA A 147 11.19 5.84 5.04
N GLY A 148 12.41 6.32 4.87
CA GLY A 148 12.90 7.55 5.46
C GLY A 148 12.35 8.80 4.80
N TRP A 149 12.58 9.95 5.41
CA TRP A 149 12.26 11.25 4.81
C TRP A 149 13.21 12.36 5.26
N THR A 150 13.31 13.40 4.44
CA THR A 150 13.84 14.69 4.89
C THR A 150 12.74 15.73 4.86
N PHE A 151 12.79 16.67 5.80
CA PHE A 151 11.86 17.79 5.81
C PHE A 151 12.33 18.92 4.91
N GLN A 152 11.38 19.69 4.40
CA GLN A 152 11.63 21.02 3.86
C GLN A 152 12.30 21.89 4.92
N ASN A 153 13.15 22.84 4.49
CA ASN A 153 13.62 23.87 5.40
C ASN A 153 12.42 24.65 5.94
N VAL A 154 12.24 24.63 7.27
CA VAL A 154 11.06 25.19 7.95
C VAL A 154 9.73 24.62 7.42
N GLY A 155 9.73 23.33 7.05
CA GLY A 155 8.56 22.63 6.52
C GLY A 155 7.36 22.70 7.44
N ALA A 156 6.19 22.97 6.87
CA ALA A 156 4.97 23.17 7.63
C ALA A 156 3.77 22.77 6.76
N SER A 157 2.77 22.16 7.38
CA SER A 157 1.53 21.77 6.72
C SER A 157 0.90 22.95 5.97
N SER A 158 0.56 22.74 4.70
CA SER A 158 -0.06 23.74 3.84
C SER A 158 -0.72 23.07 2.63
N ALA A 159 -1.69 23.75 2.04
CA ALA A 159 -2.25 23.42 0.73
C ALA A 159 -1.28 23.68 -0.43
N THR A 160 -0.22 24.45 -0.20
CA THR A 160 0.75 24.85 -1.23
C THR A 160 1.78 23.75 -1.44
N GLU A 161 1.80 23.18 -2.64
CA GLU A 161 2.78 22.19 -3.04
C GLU A 161 4.17 22.81 -3.19
N LYS A 162 5.19 21.99 -2.93
CA LYS A 162 6.59 22.26 -3.24
C LYS A 162 7.19 21.08 -4.00
N ASP A 163 8.47 21.19 -4.32
CA ASP A 163 9.24 20.09 -4.90
C ASP A 163 9.44 18.99 -3.85
N LEU A 164 9.15 17.77 -4.27
CA LEU A 164 9.35 16.56 -3.50
C LEU A 164 9.99 15.52 -4.41
N THR A 165 11.14 15.01 -4.00
CA THR A 165 11.93 14.06 -4.79
C THR A 165 12.20 12.79 -4.00
N ALA A 166 12.44 11.70 -4.69
CA ALA A 166 12.94 10.51 -4.03
C ALA A 166 14.43 10.59 -3.72
N ASN A 167 14.84 9.78 -2.76
CA ASN A 167 16.23 9.59 -2.39
C ASN A 167 16.53 8.09 -2.32
N THR A 168 17.68 7.71 -2.87
CA THR A 168 18.22 6.34 -2.83
C THR A 168 18.58 5.90 -1.42
N ASP A 169 18.82 6.85 -0.51
CA ASP A 169 19.05 6.57 0.89
C ASP A 169 17.72 6.40 1.64
N GLY A 170 17.73 5.59 2.71
CA GLY A 170 16.56 5.44 3.58
C GLY A 170 15.39 4.68 2.94
N GLU A 171 15.68 3.74 2.03
CA GLU A 171 14.68 2.85 1.45
C GLU A 171 13.87 2.10 2.52
N GLY A 172 12.63 1.77 2.19
CA GLY A 172 11.72 1.03 3.08
C GLY A 172 10.62 0.31 2.32
N TYR A 173 9.90 -0.56 3.01
CA TYR A 173 8.86 -1.41 2.42
C TYR A 173 7.47 -0.75 2.42
N TYR A 174 7.34 0.35 3.15
CA TYR A 174 6.15 1.18 3.25
C TYR A 174 6.57 2.58 3.70
N LEU A 175 5.68 3.56 3.53
CA LEU A 175 5.84 4.92 4.05
C LEU A 175 4.64 5.25 4.94
N ASP A 176 4.88 5.54 6.22
CA ASP A 176 3.87 6.06 7.15
C ASP A 176 3.98 7.57 7.29
N ILE A 177 2.95 8.30 6.86
CA ILE A 177 2.86 9.76 6.99
C ILE A 177 1.87 10.09 8.11
N PRO A 178 2.30 10.76 9.20
CA PRO A 178 1.38 11.20 10.22
C PRO A 178 0.47 12.31 9.68
N VAL A 179 -0.82 12.19 10.00
CA VAL A 179 -1.85 13.17 9.65
C VAL A 179 -2.71 13.43 10.86
N TRP A 180 -3.12 14.69 11.04
CA TRP A 180 -3.99 15.12 12.12
C TRP A 180 -5.27 15.72 11.55
N PHE A 181 -6.39 15.41 12.19
CA PHE A 181 -7.68 16.00 11.91
C PHE A 181 -8.22 16.73 13.12
N ARG A 182 -8.95 17.83 12.89
CA ARG A 182 -9.75 18.50 13.92
C ARG A 182 -11.06 19.00 13.34
N THR A 183 -12.05 19.20 14.20
CA THR A 183 -13.37 19.69 13.79
C THR A 183 -13.87 20.81 14.68
N THR A 184 -14.77 21.64 14.16
CA THR A 184 -15.61 22.55 14.93
C THR A 184 -16.99 21.97 15.23
N SER A 185 -17.31 20.80 14.69
CA SER A 185 -18.59 20.11 14.91
C SER A 185 -18.78 19.78 16.38
N ILE A 186 -20.03 19.93 16.86
CA ILE A 186 -20.44 19.52 18.20
C ILE A 186 -20.38 18.00 18.33
N ASP A 187 -20.88 17.31 17.31
CA ASP A 187 -20.95 15.86 17.24
C ASP A 187 -19.70 15.28 16.55
N ASP A 188 -19.44 14.00 16.83
CA ASP A 188 -18.37 13.23 16.19
C ASP A 188 -18.55 13.18 14.66
N VAL A 189 -17.45 13.42 13.95
CA VAL A 189 -17.40 13.39 12.49
C VAL A 189 -16.68 12.14 12.03
N LYS A 190 -17.42 11.27 11.35
CA LYS A 190 -16.89 10.04 10.77
C LYS A 190 -16.43 10.31 9.34
N LEU A 191 -15.22 9.91 9.00
CA LEU A 191 -14.64 10.14 7.68
C LEU A 191 -14.59 8.87 6.87
N GLY A 192 -14.94 8.99 5.59
CA GLY A 192 -14.50 8.08 4.54
C GLY A 192 -13.42 8.74 3.69
N VAL A 193 -12.82 8.00 2.76
CA VAL A 193 -11.74 8.51 1.88
C VAL A 193 -11.86 7.92 0.48
N ASP A 194 -11.67 8.73 -0.54
CA ASP A 194 -11.37 8.27 -1.89
C ASP A 194 -9.87 8.37 -2.13
N VAL A 195 -9.31 7.36 -2.79
CA VAL A 195 -7.90 7.31 -3.16
C VAL A 195 -7.78 7.30 -4.67
N THR A 196 -7.02 8.24 -5.21
CA THR A 196 -6.68 8.31 -6.63
C THR A 196 -5.17 8.20 -6.77
N VAL A 197 -4.70 7.24 -7.57
CA VAL A 197 -3.27 7.11 -7.89
C VAL A 197 -3.08 7.35 -9.38
N THR A 198 -2.15 8.22 -9.73
CA THR A 198 -1.84 8.59 -11.11
C THR A 198 -0.34 8.59 -11.37
N ASP A 199 0.07 8.25 -12.59
CA ASP A 199 1.42 8.54 -13.07
C ASP A 199 1.45 9.98 -13.62
N PRO A 200 2.21 10.90 -12.99
CA PRO A 200 2.34 12.28 -13.47
C PRO A 200 3.08 12.37 -14.82
N ASN A 201 3.77 11.32 -15.26
CA ASN A 201 4.51 11.23 -16.51
C ASN A 201 3.89 10.22 -17.48
N ALA A 202 2.60 9.93 -17.35
CA ALA A 202 1.91 9.00 -18.25
C ALA A 202 2.10 9.43 -19.72
N ASP A 203 2.99 8.74 -20.41
CA ASP A 203 3.03 8.70 -21.87
C ASP A 203 2.15 7.53 -22.32
N ASP A 204 1.55 7.58 -23.51
CA ASP A 204 0.84 6.45 -24.16
C ASP A 204 1.75 5.24 -24.46
N ASP A 205 2.96 5.21 -23.90
CA ASP A 205 3.96 4.19 -24.13
C ASP A 205 3.80 3.04 -23.13
N ASN A 206 3.07 2.01 -23.57
CA ASN A 206 2.89 0.74 -22.87
C ASN A 206 4.19 -0.01 -22.54
N THR A 207 5.37 0.51 -22.89
CA THR A 207 6.68 -0.04 -22.49
C THR A 207 7.21 0.53 -21.17
N LYS A 208 6.66 1.66 -20.68
CA LYS A 208 6.92 2.17 -19.33
C LYS A 208 5.96 1.44 -18.39
N GLY A 209 6.50 0.57 -17.53
CA GLY A 209 5.70 -0.31 -16.67
C GLY A 209 4.63 0.43 -15.87
N ASP A 210 3.50 -0.24 -15.64
CA ASP A 210 2.32 0.26 -14.90
C ASP A 210 2.50 0.24 -13.38
N LEU A 211 3.70 0.56 -12.90
CA LEU A 211 4.10 0.38 -11.52
C LEU A 211 3.20 1.13 -10.53
N TYR A 212 2.73 2.33 -10.88
CA TYR A 212 1.80 3.10 -10.05
C TYR A 212 0.49 2.34 -9.73
N LYS A 213 0.11 1.33 -10.54
CA LYS A 213 -1.06 0.47 -10.28
C LYS A 213 -0.81 -0.53 -9.15
N ALA A 214 0.44 -0.80 -8.80
CA ALA A 214 0.81 -1.60 -7.63
C ALA A 214 0.75 -0.78 -6.32
N THR A 215 0.59 0.54 -6.39
CA THR A 215 0.48 1.38 -5.20
C THR A 215 -0.79 1.04 -4.42
N ARG A 216 -0.63 0.95 -3.10
CA ARG A 216 -1.70 0.70 -2.14
C ARG A 216 -1.63 1.71 -1.01
N VAL A 217 -2.78 2.00 -0.42
CA VAL A 217 -2.90 2.91 0.72
C VAL A 217 -3.71 2.26 1.84
N ALA A 218 -3.36 2.52 3.09
CA ALA A 218 -4.16 2.19 4.27
C ALA A 218 -4.15 3.35 5.26
N ILE A 219 -5.23 3.50 6.02
CA ILE A 219 -5.32 4.51 7.09
C ILE A 219 -5.19 3.79 8.43
N LEU A 220 -4.12 4.07 9.18
CA LEU A 220 -3.86 3.43 10.47
C LEU A 220 -4.25 4.36 11.61
N ASN A 221 -4.70 3.77 12.72
CA ASN A 221 -4.85 4.49 13.99
C ASN A 221 -3.50 4.93 14.57
N GLU A 222 -3.54 5.79 15.60
CA GLU A 222 -2.35 6.42 16.19
C GLU A 222 -1.29 5.43 16.69
N ASP A 223 -1.70 4.29 17.23
CA ASP A 223 -0.76 3.25 17.70
C ASP A 223 -0.40 2.24 16.60
N ARG A 224 -0.94 2.40 15.39
CA ARG A 224 -0.79 1.49 14.24
C ARG A 224 -1.23 0.06 14.55
N SER A 225 -2.11 -0.12 15.55
CA SER A 225 -2.62 -1.43 15.92
C SER A 225 -3.63 -1.96 14.91
N ALA A 226 -4.26 -1.10 14.10
CA ALA A 226 -5.23 -1.50 13.08
C ALA A 226 -5.16 -0.59 11.84
N ALA A 227 -5.52 -1.17 10.69
CA ALA A 227 -5.86 -0.42 9.49
C ALA A 227 -7.38 -0.20 9.45
N ASN A 228 -7.78 1.05 9.58
CA ASN A 228 -9.15 1.50 9.40
C ASN A 228 -9.45 1.58 7.91
N GLY A 229 -10.69 1.33 7.51
CA GLY A 229 -11.01 1.33 6.09
C GLY A 229 -10.77 -0.03 5.42
N GLY A 230 -9.57 -0.57 5.59
CA GLY A 230 -9.03 -1.66 4.78
C GLY A 230 -7.90 -1.16 3.88
N VAL A 231 -7.69 -1.84 2.75
CA VAL A 231 -6.68 -1.51 1.74
C VAL A 231 -7.35 -0.78 0.57
N PHE A 232 -6.80 0.37 0.20
CA PHE A 232 -7.29 1.19 -0.90
C PHE A 232 -6.42 1.03 -2.14
N LEU A 233 -7.07 0.89 -3.28
CA LEU A 233 -6.47 0.76 -4.61
C LEU A 233 -6.48 2.11 -5.32
N GLY A 234 -5.46 2.36 -6.14
CA GLY A 234 -5.53 3.37 -7.20
C GLY A 234 -6.56 3.01 -8.27
N ALA A 235 -6.79 3.92 -9.23
CA ALA A 235 -7.85 3.86 -10.24
C ALA A 235 -7.78 2.64 -11.20
N GLU A 236 -7.99 1.43 -10.68
CA GLU A 236 -8.19 0.21 -11.45
C GLU A 236 -9.71 0.07 -11.68
N THR A 237 -10.14 0.27 -12.93
CA THR A 237 -11.56 0.47 -13.29
C THR A 237 -12.38 -0.81 -13.35
N ASP A 238 -11.72 -1.95 -13.40
CA ASP A 238 -12.35 -3.25 -13.22
C ASP A 238 -12.07 -3.65 -11.75
N VAL A 239 -12.84 -4.51 -11.07
CA VAL A 239 -12.49 -5.15 -9.75
C VAL A 239 -12.38 -6.68 -9.79
N ASP A 240 -12.60 -7.28 -10.96
CA ASP A 240 -12.57 -8.74 -11.14
C ASP A 240 -11.45 -9.26 -12.06
N THR A 241 -10.96 -8.49 -13.02
CA THR A 241 -9.94 -8.96 -14.01
C THR A 241 -8.67 -8.09 -14.06
N GLY A 242 -8.36 -7.39 -12.99
CA GLY A 242 -7.30 -6.37 -12.98
C GLY A 242 -5.94 -6.99 -12.74
N TYR A 243 -4.91 -6.26 -13.13
CA TYR A 243 -3.52 -6.70 -13.13
C TYR A 243 -3.04 -7.09 -11.72
N TYR A 244 -3.53 -6.41 -10.67
CA TYR A 244 -3.05 -6.54 -9.29
C TYR A 244 -4.13 -6.92 -8.26
N LYS A 245 -5.25 -7.51 -8.69
CA LYS A 245 -6.39 -7.79 -7.80
C LYS A 245 -6.35 -9.11 -7.10
N LYS A 246 -6.92 -9.16 -5.87
CA LYS A 246 -7.12 -10.40 -5.10
C LYS A 246 -5.79 -11.07 -4.71
N LYS A 247 -4.76 -10.24 -4.59
CA LYS A 247 -3.34 -10.61 -4.60
C LYS A 247 -2.66 -10.01 -3.39
N ALA A 248 -3.00 -10.56 -2.25
CA ALA A 248 -2.45 -10.18 -0.97
C ALA A 248 -2.21 -11.42 -0.15
N VAL A 249 -1.11 -11.40 0.59
CA VAL A 249 -0.66 -12.61 1.25
C VAL A 249 -0.08 -12.30 2.63
N ARG A 250 -0.26 -13.23 3.57
CA ARG A 250 0.32 -13.16 4.91
C ARG A 250 1.44 -14.19 5.02
N ALA A 251 2.60 -13.82 5.55
CA ALA A 251 3.61 -14.84 5.84
C ALA A 251 3.06 -15.87 6.83
N ASN A 252 3.34 -17.13 6.57
CA ASN A 252 3.04 -18.22 7.48
C ASN A 252 4.33 -19.03 7.74
N THR A 253 4.33 -19.91 8.74
CA THR A 253 5.51 -20.70 9.12
C THR A 253 5.38 -22.13 8.63
N GLY A 254 6.40 -22.69 7.97
CA GLY A 254 6.46 -24.13 7.69
C GLY A 254 7.60 -24.55 6.77
N THR A 255 7.47 -25.73 6.15
CA THR A 255 8.53 -26.37 5.34
C THR A 255 8.16 -26.53 3.87
N SER A 256 6.94 -26.18 3.48
CA SER A 256 6.51 -26.13 2.09
C SER A 256 6.32 -24.69 1.61
N GLU A 257 6.31 -24.53 0.30
CA GLU A 257 6.05 -23.27 -0.37
C GLU A 257 4.70 -22.66 0.07
N ASN A 258 3.62 -23.47 0.11
CA ASN A 258 2.31 -23.05 0.61
C ASN A 258 2.31 -22.63 2.09
N ASP A 259 3.18 -23.22 2.91
CA ASP A 259 3.25 -22.86 4.33
C ASP A 259 3.99 -21.56 4.57
N TYR A 260 4.94 -21.20 3.70
CA TYR A 260 5.69 -19.94 3.79
C TYR A 260 4.88 -18.77 3.27
N TYR A 261 4.25 -19.00 2.13
CA TYR A 261 3.33 -18.07 1.51
C TYR A 261 2.12 -17.81 2.40
N GLY A 262 1.61 -18.79 3.14
CA GLY A 262 0.32 -18.61 3.81
C GLY A 262 -0.81 -18.49 2.78
N THR A 263 -2.02 -18.26 3.29
CA THR A 263 -3.19 -18.19 2.40
C THR A 263 -3.14 -16.90 1.60
N VAL A 264 -3.01 -17.00 0.29
CA VAL A 264 -3.33 -15.91 -0.64
C VAL A 264 -4.81 -15.60 -0.46
N THR A 265 -5.10 -14.39 -0.01
CA THR A 265 -6.47 -13.93 0.23
C THR A 265 -6.68 -12.61 -0.48
N VAL A 266 -7.94 -12.30 -0.73
CA VAL A 266 -8.32 -10.96 -1.18
C VAL A 266 -8.08 -10.02 0.00
N ALA A 267 -7.25 -8.99 -0.18
CA ALA A 267 -7.18 -7.92 0.81
C ALA A 267 -8.59 -7.35 1.00
N LYS A 268 -8.88 -6.76 2.16
CA LYS A 268 -10.15 -6.03 2.34
C LYS A 268 -10.09 -4.75 1.50
N GLU A 269 -10.33 -4.91 0.20
CA GLU A 269 -10.28 -3.86 -0.81
C GLU A 269 -11.54 -2.99 -0.69
N VAL A 270 -11.34 -1.69 -0.88
CA VAL A 270 -12.44 -0.74 -0.78
C VAL A 270 -12.52 0.09 -2.04
N THR A 271 -13.66 -0.01 -2.73
CA THR A 271 -13.98 0.79 -3.89
C THR A 271 -14.84 1.99 -3.51
N ALA A 272 -14.52 3.16 -4.06
CA ALA A 272 -15.40 4.32 -4.03
C ALA A 272 -16.61 4.08 -4.94
N ASN A 273 -17.82 4.41 -4.46
CA ASN A 273 -19.02 4.44 -5.27
C ASN A 273 -18.97 5.62 -6.27
N THR A 274 -19.96 5.72 -7.16
CA THR A 274 -20.04 6.75 -8.20
C THR A 274 -20.09 8.19 -7.66
N ALA A 275 -20.45 8.38 -6.39
CA ALA A 275 -20.47 9.67 -5.72
C ALA A 275 -19.13 10.01 -5.02
N GLY A 276 -18.11 9.16 -5.15
CA GLY A 276 -16.85 9.33 -4.41
C GLY A 276 -17.03 9.02 -2.92
N GLN A 277 -17.81 8.00 -2.60
CA GLN A 277 -17.88 7.46 -1.26
C GLN A 277 -17.42 6.02 -1.28
N VAL A 278 -16.31 5.73 -0.66
CA VAL A 278 -15.97 4.40 -0.17
C VAL A 278 -17.15 3.78 0.59
N THR A 279 -17.74 2.76 -0.03
CA THR A 279 -18.76 1.90 0.56
C THR A 279 -18.34 0.46 0.32
N ASN A 280 -17.63 -0.12 1.27
CA ASN A 280 -17.70 -1.56 1.46
C ASN A 280 -19.12 -1.91 2.00
N SER A 281 -19.59 -3.14 1.82
CA SER A 281 -20.85 -3.62 2.40
C SER A 281 -20.95 -3.45 3.92
N ASP A 282 -19.82 -3.15 4.59
CA ASP A 282 -19.71 -2.96 6.05
C ASP A 282 -19.62 -1.49 6.52
N SER A 283 -19.67 -0.48 5.64
CA SER A 283 -19.43 0.95 5.96
C SER A 283 -18.07 1.20 6.65
N THR A 284 -17.03 1.44 5.86
CA THR A 284 -15.66 1.52 6.38
C THR A 284 -15.25 2.96 6.68
N GLU A 285 -15.68 3.42 7.86
CA GLU A 285 -15.08 4.59 8.54
C GLU A 285 -13.54 4.43 8.59
N VAL A 286 -12.81 5.43 8.11
CA VAL A 286 -11.33 5.45 8.14
C VAL A 286 -10.77 6.26 9.29
N ALA A 287 -11.54 7.23 9.76
CA ALA A 287 -11.19 8.06 10.91
C ALA A 287 -12.46 8.54 11.60
N ASN A 288 -12.40 8.58 12.94
CA ASN A 288 -13.34 9.32 13.76
C ASN A 288 -12.65 10.58 14.30
N VAL A 289 -13.28 11.74 14.13
CA VAL A 289 -12.83 12.99 14.73
C VAL A 289 -13.83 13.36 15.81
N THR A 290 -13.42 13.27 17.07
CA THR A 290 -14.28 13.60 18.20
C THR A 290 -14.74 15.05 18.10
N GLY A 291 -16.04 15.27 18.28
CA GLY A 291 -16.64 16.59 18.27
C GLY A 291 -16.20 17.45 19.47
N VAL A 292 -16.46 18.75 19.41
CA VAL A 292 -16.16 19.67 20.53
C VAL A 292 -17.04 19.38 21.76
N GLY A 293 -18.22 18.82 21.54
CA GLY A 293 -19.23 18.55 22.55
C GLY A 293 -20.10 19.76 22.89
N THR A 294 -21.31 19.47 23.39
CA THR A 294 -22.34 20.47 23.66
C THR A 294 -21.86 21.59 24.59
N GLY A 295 -22.10 22.84 24.18
CA GLY A 295 -21.76 24.03 24.97
C GLY A 295 -20.29 24.46 24.89
N LYS A 296 -19.47 23.81 24.06
CA LYS A 296 -18.08 24.23 23.80
C LYS A 296 -17.96 24.96 22.46
N THR A 297 -16.92 25.77 22.32
CA THR A 297 -16.59 26.51 21.09
C THR A 297 -15.13 26.29 20.73
N GLY A 298 -14.77 26.55 19.48
CA GLY A 298 -13.41 26.35 18.97
C GLY A 298 -13.25 24.99 18.27
N TYR A 299 -12.02 24.49 18.23
CA TYR A 299 -11.68 23.23 17.59
C TYR A 299 -11.55 22.09 18.60
N SER A 300 -11.87 20.87 18.18
CA SER A 300 -11.65 19.66 18.95
C SER A 300 -10.15 19.36 19.11
N THR A 301 -9.83 18.46 20.04
CA THR A 301 -8.46 17.95 20.18
C THR A 301 -8.03 17.27 18.87
N PRO A 302 -6.83 17.58 18.34
CA PRO A 302 -6.30 16.92 17.16
C PRO A 302 -6.30 15.39 17.27
N ALA A 303 -6.94 14.72 16.32
CA ALA A 303 -6.95 13.26 16.19
C ALA A 303 -5.85 12.81 15.21
N LYS A 304 -4.89 12.01 15.68
CA LYS A 304 -3.76 11.53 14.88
C LYS A 304 -4.07 10.20 14.20
N TYR A 305 -3.71 10.09 12.93
CA TYR A 305 -3.73 8.87 12.13
C TYR A 305 -2.44 8.77 11.31
N TYR A 306 -2.22 7.63 10.65
CA TYR A 306 -1.17 7.51 9.64
C TYR A 306 -1.77 7.11 8.31
N ILE A 307 -1.29 7.75 7.27
CA ILE A 307 -1.48 7.29 5.91
C ILE A 307 -0.29 6.39 5.59
N ARG A 308 -0.53 5.10 5.42
CA ARG A 308 0.46 4.14 4.96
C ARG A 308 0.38 3.98 3.45
N VAL A 309 1.50 4.11 2.77
CA VAL A 309 1.63 3.84 1.33
C VAL A 309 2.65 2.74 1.11
N TRP A 310 2.36 1.77 0.24
CA TRP A 310 3.33 0.74 -0.18
C TRP A 310 3.12 0.35 -1.64
N LEU A 311 4.07 -0.39 -2.18
CA LEU A 311 3.98 -1.05 -3.47
C LEU A 311 3.69 -2.53 -3.24
N GLU A 312 2.59 -3.02 -3.81
CA GLU A 312 2.24 -4.43 -3.77
C GLU A 312 3.26 -5.24 -4.58
N GLY A 313 3.81 -6.31 -3.99
CA GLY A 313 4.88 -7.09 -4.60
C GLY A 313 4.46 -7.99 -5.76
N GLU A 314 3.21 -8.42 -5.82
CA GLU A 314 2.77 -9.43 -6.78
C GLU A 314 2.55 -8.87 -8.19
N ASP A 315 3.31 -9.34 -9.18
CA ASP A 315 3.15 -9.02 -10.60
C ASP A 315 3.30 -10.31 -11.40
N VAL A 316 2.19 -10.92 -11.83
CA VAL A 316 2.13 -12.20 -12.58
C VAL A 316 3.00 -12.25 -13.85
N ASN A 317 3.41 -11.09 -14.34
CA ASN A 317 3.94 -10.89 -15.65
C ASN A 317 5.44 -10.50 -15.60
N CYS A 318 5.98 -10.14 -14.44
CA CYS A 318 7.34 -9.60 -14.28
C CYS A 318 7.67 -8.47 -15.26
N TRP A 319 6.71 -7.62 -15.60
CA TRP A 319 6.89 -6.62 -16.64
C TRP A 319 7.82 -5.47 -16.21
N ASN A 320 8.08 -5.33 -14.90
CA ASN A 320 8.72 -4.16 -14.34
C ASN A 320 10.24 -4.23 -14.23
N ALA A 321 10.92 -4.96 -15.13
CA ALA A 321 12.37 -5.16 -15.10
C ALA A 321 13.22 -3.86 -15.08
N ASN A 322 12.62 -2.69 -15.39
CA ASN A 322 13.28 -1.37 -15.43
C ASN A 322 12.42 -0.20 -14.86
N ALA A 323 11.46 -0.41 -13.95
CA ALA A 323 10.49 0.63 -13.61
C ALA A 323 10.97 1.60 -12.50
N GLY A 324 11.60 2.70 -12.90
CA GLY A 324 11.62 3.94 -12.12
C GLY A 324 10.46 4.84 -12.53
N GLN A 325 9.33 4.78 -11.81
CA GLN A 325 8.13 5.58 -12.11
C GLN A 325 7.76 6.45 -10.90
N SER A 326 7.48 7.72 -11.13
CA SER A 326 6.83 8.58 -10.14
C SER A 326 5.34 8.26 -10.09
N PHE A 327 4.69 8.45 -8.94
CA PHE A 327 3.23 8.43 -8.87
C PHE A 327 2.72 9.41 -7.82
N THR A 328 1.55 9.97 -8.08
CA THR A 328 0.83 10.87 -7.18
C THR A 328 -0.30 10.10 -6.52
N VAL A 329 -0.49 10.28 -5.22
CA VAL A 329 -1.57 9.69 -4.41
C VAL A 329 -2.45 10.80 -3.85
N ASP A 330 -3.61 11.01 -4.43
CA ASP A 330 -4.58 11.98 -3.92
C ASP A 330 -5.61 11.29 -3.02
N LEU A 331 -5.76 11.82 -1.80
CA LEU A 331 -6.72 11.41 -0.79
C LEU A 331 -7.80 12.47 -0.63
N LYS A 332 -9.05 12.10 -0.88
CA LYS A 332 -10.20 12.97 -0.68
C LYS A 332 -11.08 12.40 0.42
N PHE A 333 -10.97 12.97 1.61
CA PHE A 333 -11.83 12.64 2.74
C PHE A 333 -13.19 13.31 2.59
N TYR A 334 -14.22 12.61 3.05
CA TYR A 334 -15.60 13.10 3.05
C TYR A 334 -16.32 12.70 4.34
N ASP A 335 -17.30 13.50 4.73
CA ASP A 335 -18.09 13.31 5.93
C ASP A 335 -19.15 12.22 5.71
N LEU A 336 -19.13 11.18 6.54
CA LEU A 336 -20.11 10.09 6.56
C LEU A 336 -21.33 10.40 7.43
N SER A 337 -21.26 11.42 8.29
CA SER A 337 -22.31 11.79 9.23
C SER A 337 -23.49 12.52 8.56
N ASN A 338 -23.31 13.06 7.34
CA ASN A 338 -24.33 13.80 6.59
C ASN A 338 -25.10 12.94 5.57
N LYS A 339 -25.77 11.87 6.01
CA LYS A 339 -26.74 11.12 5.20
C LYS A 339 -28.17 11.39 5.63
#